data_AF-A0A838R653-F1
#
_entry.id   AF-A0A838R653-F1
#
_cell.length_a   1.000
_cell.length_b   1.000
_cell.length_c   1.000
_cell.angle_alpha   90.00
_cell.angle_beta   90.00
_cell.angle_gamma   90.00
#
_symmetry.space_group_name_H-M   'P 1'
#
loop_
_entity.id
_entity.type
_entity.pdbx_description
1 polymer ?
#
loop_
_entity_poly.entity_id
_entity_poly.type
_entity_poly.pdbx_seq_one_letter_code
_entity_poly.pdbx_strand_id
1 'polypeptide(L)'
;VDVADMPDGLTFHINYLANAVQLQVVNTPFFSADFDDDGDVDATDLSIWRGAFDLNQLGDADGDNDSDGNDFLLWQRQLGSAAVGSAAAAVPEPTTLLLSLLALAALAQRRT
;
A
#
# COMPACT_ATOMS: atom_id res chain seq x y z
N VAL A 1 -7.74 -11.32 -14.98
CA VAL A 1 -6.98 -10.14 -15.43
C VAL A 1 -5.64 -10.66 -15.91
N ASP A 2 -5.18 -10.24 -17.08
CA ASP A 2 -3.84 -10.64 -17.54
C ASP A 2 -2.81 -9.95 -16.64
N VAL A 3 -2.09 -10.74 -15.84
CA VAL A 3 -1.04 -10.28 -14.91
C VAL A 3 0.35 -10.61 -15.43
N ALA A 4 0.45 -11.18 -16.65
CA ALA A 4 1.70 -11.73 -17.18
C ALA A 4 2.81 -10.68 -17.34
N ASP A 5 2.44 -9.39 -17.48
CA ASP A 5 3.37 -8.28 -17.65
C ASP A 5 3.48 -7.36 -16.41
N MET A 6 2.90 -7.73 -15.25
CA MET A 6 2.96 -6.90 -14.05
C MET A 6 4.35 -7.01 -13.40
N PRO A 7 5.07 -5.89 -13.17
CA PRO A 7 6.34 -5.91 -12.44
C PRO A 7 6.22 -6.52 -11.04
N ASP A 8 7.26 -7.21 -10.59
CA ASP A 8 7.33 -7.80 -9.25
C ASP A 8 7.09 -6.76 -8.16
N GLY A 9 6.37 -7.16 -7.10
CA GLY A 9 6.08 -6.31 -5.93
C GLY A 9 4.92 -5.30 -6.13
N LEU A 10 4.20 -5.41 -7.24
CA LEU A 10 2.95 -4.68 -7.46
C LEU A 10 1.74 -5.61 -7.29
N THR A 11 0.59 -5.04 -6.96
CA THR A 11 -0.70 -5.74 -7.06
C THR A 11 -1.79 -4.77 -7.51
N PHE A 12 -2.93 -5.34 -7.89
CA PHE A 12 -4.16 -4.59 -8.11
C PHE A 12 -4.97 -4.48 -6.81
N HIS A 13 -5.20 -3.26 -6.34
CA HIS A 13 -6.14 -2.96 -5.26
C HIS A 13 -7.43 -2.36 -5.85
N ILE A 14 -8.58 -2.78 -5.34
CA ILE A 14 -9.90 -2.30 -5.77
C ILE A 14 -10.48 -1.40 -4.67
N ASN A 15 -10.58 -0.10 -4.96
CA ASN A 15 -11.26 0.86 -4.08
C ASN A 15 -12.74 0.96 -4.44
N TYR A 16 -13.61 0.62 -3.49
CA TYR A 16 -15.06 0.84 -3.63
C TYR A 16 -15.43 2.22 -3.11
N LEU A 17 -15.91 3.09 -4.00
CA LEU A 17 -16.41 4.43 -3.69
C LEU A 17 -17.94 4.42 -3.77
N ALA A 18 -18.57 5.48 -3.23
CA ALA A 18 -20.03 5.59 -3.18
C ALA A 18 -20.71 5.44 -4.57
N ASN A 19 -20.04 5.82 -5.64
CA ASN A 19 -20.57 5.79 -7.01
C ASN A 19 -19.55 5.32 -8.07
N ALA A 20 -18.43 4.72 -7.66
CA ALA A 20 -17.39 4.28 -8.57
C ALA A 20 -16.59 3.11 -7.98
N VAL A 21 -15.95 2.33 -8.86
CA VAL A 21 -14.91 1.37 -8.50
C VAL A 21 -13.62 1.85 -9.16
N GLN A 22 -12.56 2.01 -8.38
CA GLN A 22 -11.25 2.40 -8.88
C GLN A 22 -10.30 1.20 -8.77
N LEU A 23 -9.66 0.85 -9.88
CA LEU A 23 -8.56 -0.09 -9.92
C LEU A 23 -7.25 0.67 -9.77
N GLN A 24 -6.45 0.32 -8.76
CA GLN A 24 -5.16 0.93 -8.52
C GLN A 24 -4.06 -0.13 -8.57
N VAL A 25 -2.94 0.19 -9.22
CA VAL A 25 -1.71 -0.59 -9.07
C VAL A 25 -0.98 0.00 -7.86
N VAL A 26 -0.77 -0.81 -6.84
CA VAL A 26 -0.10 -0.41 -5.60
C VAL A 26 1.15 -1.24 -5.39
N ASN A 27 2.16 -0.66 -4.73
CA ASN A 27 3.23 -1.44 -4.13
C ASN A 27 2.61 -2.23 -2.97
N THR A 28 2.69 -3.54 -3.06
CA THR A 28 2.40 -4.41 -1.92
C THR A 28 3.70 -5.06 -1.50
N PRO A 29 4.19 -4.77 -0.30
CA PRO A 29 4.55 -5.91 0.50
C PRO A 29 3.23 -6.58 0.96
N PHE A 30 2.88 -7.69 0.31
CA PHE A 30 1.94 -8.63 0.91
C PHE A 30 2.73 -9.35 1.99
N PHE A 31 2.37 -9.12 3.25
CA PHE A 31 2.96 -9.85 4.35
C PHE A 31 2.08 -11.07 4.60
N SER A 32 2.64 -12.25 4.38
CA SER A 32 1.88 -13.47 4.62
C SER A 32 1.57 -13.71 6.11
N ALA A 33 2.22 -12.97 7.01
CA ALA A 33 1.98 -12.98 8.45
C ALA A 33 1.21 -11.76 8.97
N ASP A 34 0.61 -10.96 8.09
CA ASP A 34 -0.41 -9.94 8.41
C ASP A 34 -1.77 -10.65 8.41
N PHE A 35 -2.22 -11.08 9.58
CA PHE A 35 -3.39 -11.93 9.77
C PHE A 35 -4.66 -11.14 10.10
N ASP A 36 -4.55 -9.86 10.48
CA ASP A 36 -5.70 -8.96 10.61
C ASP A 36 -5.92 -8.03 9.41
N ASP A 37 -5.10 -8.18 8.37
CA ASP A 37 -5.15 -7.45 7.10
C ASP A 37 -5.04 -5.92 7.30
N ASP A 38 -4.31 -5.46 8.32
CA ASP A 38 -4.18 -4.05 8.65
C ASP A 38 -2.99 -3.35 7.95
N GLY A 39 -2.15 -4.13 7.26
CA GLY A 39 -1.06 -3.67 6.42
C GLY A 39 0.30 -3.61 7.13
N ASP A 40 0.41 -4.13 8.35
CA ASP A 40 1.67 -4.37 9.02
C ASP A 40 1.77 -5.77 9.65
N VAL A 41 2.94 -6.11 10.19
CA VAL A 41 3.14 -7.35 10.93
C VAL A 41 3.63 -7.01 12.33
N ASP A 42 2.76 -7.16 13.31
CA ASP A 42 2.98 -6.73 14.68
C ASP A 42 2.53 -7.76 15.74
N ALA A 43 2.24 -7.28 16.95
CA ALA A 43 1.84 -8.11 18.08
C ALA A 43 0.37 -8.59 18.01
N THR A 44 -0.46 -7.93 17.20
CA THR A 44 -1.84 -8.28 16.92
C THR A 44 -1.88 -9.56 16.08
N ASP A 45 -1.07 -9.65 15.03
CA ASP A 45 -0.88 -10.87 14.23
C ASP A 45 -0.38 -12.04 15.07
N LEU A 46 0.59 -11.78 15.95
CA LEU A 46 1.10 -12.82 16.85
C LEU A 46 -0.02 -13.37 17.75
N SER A 47 -0.96 -12.52 18.16
CA SER A 47 -2.08 -12.93 18.99
C SER A 47 -3.07 -13.80 18.20
N ILE A 48 -3.25 -13.52 16.90
CA ILE A 48 -4.04 -14.35 16.00
C ILE A 48 -3.38 -15.70 15.78
N TRP A 49 -2.09 -15.73 15.42
CA TRP A 49 -1.33 -16.98 15.24
C TRP A 49 -1.37 -17.86 16.51
N ARG A 50 -1.19 -17.26 17.70
CA ARG A 50 -1.30 -18.00 18.98
C ARG A 50 -2.68 -18.62 19.20
N GLY A 51 -3.74 -17.96 18.73
CA GLY A 51 -5.11 -18.48 18.78
C GLY A 51 -5.41 -19.53 17.73
N ALA A 52 -4.60 -19.62 16.67
CA ALA A 52 -4.73 -20.55 15.56
C ALA A 52 -3.82 -21.79 15.68
N PHE A 53 -2.71 -21.67 16.42
CA PHE A 53 -1.67 -22.71 16.51
C PHE A 53 -2.25 -24.09 16.84
N ASP A 54 -2.04 -25.05 15.93
CA ASP A 54 -2.54 -26.44 16.01
C ASP A 54 -4.08 -26.55 16.13
N LEU A 55 -4.83 -25.54 15.68
CA LEU A 55 -6.28 -25.47 15.78
C LEU A 55 -6.98 -25.22 14.44
N ASN A 56 -6.50 -24.27 13.63
CA ASN A 56 -7.09 -23.89 12.35
C ASN A 56 -6.06 -23.12 11.49
N GLN A 57 -6.50 -22.57 10.36
CA GLN A 57 -5.66 -21.92 9.33
C GLN A 57 -5.58 -20.40 9.46
N LEU A 58 -6.09 -19.81 10.55
CA LEU A 58 -6.11 -18.34 10.69
C LEU A 58 -4.71 -17.75 10.88
N GLY A 59 -3.70 -18.57 11.19
CA GLY A 59 -2.30 -18.18 11.27
C GLY A 59 -1.43 -18.83 10.19
N ASP A 60 -2.01 -19.25 9.06
CA ASP A 60 -1.33 -19.91 7.94
C ASP A 60 -0.59 -18.89 7.06
N ALA A 61 0.70 -18.68 7.37
CA ALA A 61 1.55 -17.76 6.63
C ALA A 61 2.30 -18.45 5.47
N ASP A 62 2.51 -19.76 5.50
CA ASP A 62 3.21 -20.49 4.42
C ASP A 62 2.27 -21.11 3.36
N GLY A 63 0.97 -21.10 3.63
CA GLY A 63 -0.11 -21.49 2.73
C GLY A 63 -0.34 -23.00 2.66
N ASP A 64 0.05 -23.76 3.68
CA ASP A 64 -0.04 -25.22 3.70
C ASP A 64 -1.32 -25.79 4.34
N ASN A 65 -2.21 -24.90 4.78
CA ASN A 65 -3.49 -25.19 5.43
C ASN A 65 -3.38 -25.67 6.89
N ASP A 66 -2.30 -25.32 7.59
CA ASP A 66 -2.25 -25.38 9.05
C ASP A 66 -1.71 -24.09 9.70
N SER A 67 -1.39 -24.15 10.99
CA SER A 67 -0.85 -23.02 11.74
C SER A 67 0.15 -23.58 12.74
N ASP A 68 1.42 -23.54 12.37
CA ASP A 68 2.49 -24.25 13.05
C ASP A 68 3.76 -23.40 13.21
N GLY A 69 4.89 -24.07 13.47
CA GLY A 69 6.18 -23.41 13.64
C GLY A 69 6.74 -22.75 12.37
N ASN A 70 6.40 -23.23 11.18
CA ASN A 70 6.83 -22.64 9.91
C ASN A 70 6.17 -21.27 9.70
N ASP A 71 4.90 -21.14 10.07
CA ASP A 71 4.19 -19.85 10.05
C ASP A 71 4.78 -18.88 11.06
N PHE A 72 5.10 -19.36 12.26
CA PHE A 72 5.75 -18.54 13.26
C PHE A 72 7.10 -18.02 12.79
N LEU A 73 7.87 -18.84 12.06
CA LEU A 73 9.13 -18.42 11.44
C LEU A 73 8.93 -17.38 10.33
N LEU A 74 7.78 -17.37 9.64
CA LEU A 74 7.42 -16.31 8.70
C LEU A 74 7.07 -15.03 9.43
N TRP A 75 6.23 -15.09 10.47
CA TRP A 75 5.91 -13.95 11.33
C TRP A 75 7.19 -13.31 11.91
N GLN A 76 8.11 -14.12 12.44
CA GLN A 76 9.39 -13.61 12.98
C GLN A 76 10.24 -12.88 11.92
N ARG A 77 10.20 -13.35 10.66
CA ARG A 77 10.93 -12.72 9.55
C ARG A 77 10.28 -11.43 9.06
N GLN A 78 8.97 -11.31 9.24
CA GLN A 78 8.19 -10.17 8.75
C GLN A 78 7.89 -9.15 9.87
N LEU A 79 8.12 -9.47 11.15
CA LEU A 79 7.86 -8.58 12.28
C LEU A 79 8.44 -7.17 12.09
N GLY A 80 7.58 -6.17 12.22
CA GLY A 80 7.91 -4.75 12.06
C GLY A 80 7.93 -4.28 10.60
N SER A 81 7.56 -5.14 9.66
CA SER A 81 7.29 -4.72 8.29
C SER A 81 5.92 -4.05 8.24
N ALA A 82 5.83 -2.96 7.47
CA ALA A 82 4.59 -2.24 7.25
C ALA A 82 4.58 -1.72 5.82
N ALA A 83 3.40 -1.61 5.22
CA ALA A 83 3.24 -0.98 3.93
C ALA A 83 3.68 0.50 4.01
N VAL A 84 4.84 0.82 3.43
CA VAL A 84 5.29 2.20 3.34
C VAL A 84 4.47 2.87 2.24
N GLY A 85 3.40 3.56 2.63
CA GLY A 85 2.62 4.38 1.72
C GLY A 85 3.55 5.31 0.94
N SER A 86 3.52 5.25 -0.39
CA SER A 86 4.24 6.21 -1.22
C SER A 86 3.76 7.61 -0.84
N ALA A 87 4.61 8.37 -0.13
CA ALA A 87 4.36 9.77 0.09
C ALA A 87 4.24 10.42 -1.29
N ALA A 88 3.03 10.85 -1.65
CA ALA A 88 2.83 11.63 -2.85
C ALA A 88 3.72 12.87 -2.71
N ALA A 89 4.83 12.90 -3.45
CA ALA A 89 5.66 14.08 -3.51
C ALA A 89 4.77 15.21 -4.00
N ALA A 90 4.58 16.23 -3.17
CA ALA A 90 3.82 17.40 -3.55
C ALA A 90 4.41 17.93 -4.86
N VAL A 91 3.69 17.74 -5.96
CA VAL A 91 4.10 18.27 -7.26
C VAL A 91 4.04 19.78 -7.11
N PRO A 92 5.16 20.50 -7.20
CA PRO A 92 5.14 21.95 -7.09
C PRO A 92 4.17 22.49 -8.13
N GLU A 93 3.17 23.26 -7.71
CA GLU A 93 2.25 23.88 -8.66
C GLU A 93 3.09 24.66 -9.69
N PRO A 94 2.86 24.47 -11.00
CA PRO A 94 3.68 25.10 -12.01
C PRO A 94 3.66 26.62 -11.80
N THR A 95 4.83 27.25 -11.90
CA THR A 95 5.02 28.71 -11.82
C THR A 95 4.29 29.49 -12.93
N THR A 96 3.42 28.83 -13.70
CA THR A 96 2.54 29.39 -14.73
C THR A 96 1.67 30.51 -14.18
N LEU A 97 1.11 30.40 -12.97
CA LEU A 97 0.33 31.51 -12.37
C LEU A 97 1.21 32.74 -12.15
N LEU A 98 2.43 32.55 -11.63
CA LEU A 98 3.39 33.63 -11.41
C LEU A 98 3.82 34.27 -12.73
N LEU A 99 4.13 33.47 -13.75
CA LEU A 99 4.50 33.94 -15.08
C LEU A 99 3.36 34.68 -15.79
N SER A 100 2.12 34.21 -15.60
CA SER A 100 0.92 34.86 -16.16
C SER A 100 0.71 36.25 -15.55
N LEU A 101 0.86 36.38 -14.23
CA LEU A 101 0.75 37.65 -13.52
C LEU A 101 1.86 38.63 -13.92
N LEU A 102 3.11 38.15 -14.03
CA LEU A 102 4.23 38.97 -14.49
C LEU A 102 4.06 39.44 -15.93
N ALA A 103 3.56 38.58 -16.81
CA ALA A 103 3.25 38.94 -18.19
C ALA A 103 2.15 40.03 -18.24
N LEU A 104 1.05 39.85 -17.51
CA LEU A 104 -0.03 40.84 -17.44
C LEU A 104 0.44 42.19 -16.88
N ALA A 105 1.28 42.19 -15.84
CA ALA A 105 1.86 43.40 -15.27
C ALA A 105 2.76 44.13 -16.28
N ALA A 106 3.63 43.41 -17.00
CA ALA A 106 4.49 43.99 -18.03
C ALA A 106 3.69 44.58 -19.21
N LEU A 107 2.57 43.95 -19.59
CA LEU A 107 1.64 44.46 -20.60
C LEU A 107 0.89 45.71 -20.12
N ALA A 108 0.51 45.79 -18.85
CA ALA A 108 -0.16 46.96 -18.27
C ALA A 108 0.75 48.19 -18.23
N GLN A 109 2.03 48.03 -17.86
CA GLN A 109 3.02 49.12 -17.80
C GLN A 109 3.40 49.70 -19.17
N ARG A 110 3.16 48.97 -20.27
CA ARG A 110 3.39 49.45 -21.64
C ARG A 110 2.25 50.32 -22.20
N ARG A 111 1.10 50.37 -21.52
CA ARG A 111 -0.11 51.10 -21.98
C ARG A 111 -0.32 52.44 -21.27
N THR A 112 0.51 52.76 -20.28
CA THR A 112 0.61 54.06 -19.61
C THR A 112 1.80 54.84 -20.14
#